data_AF-A0A4U1BL09-F1
#
_entry.id   AF-A0A4U1BL09-F1
#
_cell.length_a   1.000
_cell.length_b   1.000
_cell.length_c   1.000
_cell.angle_alpha   90.00
_cell.angle_beta   90.00
_cell.angle_gamma   90.00
#
_symmetry.space_group_name_H-M   'P 1'
#
loop_
_entity.id
_entity.type
_entity.pdbx_description
1 polymer ?
#
loop_
_entity_poly.entity_id
_entity_poly.type
_entity_poly.pdbx_seq_one_letter_code
_entity_poly.pdbx_strand_id
1 'polypeptide(L)'
;MNSAKVFKPKSIVMLASLIFLVFITTLIYQLGKEDDLALETFQYIDENTEYSLELGESLQHGKLGDFYHCIKNYRPVREIRTKDGKDGRAKLVISDFTFFKFLTIDNEVYRFYIGFVEDGLDSENKKVFRTSRKSKSYAVNCDLSLLSISE
;
A
#
# COMPACT_ATOMS: atom_id res chain seq x y z
N MET A 1 58.22 -24.59 5.91
CA MET A 1 57.16 -24.92 6.88
C MET A 1 55.93 -24.09 6.54
N ASN A 2 54.95 -24.65 5.82
CA ASN A 2 53.64 -24.03 5.62
C ASN A 2 52.57 -25.10 5.87
N SER A 3 51.98 -25.07 7.06
CA SER A 3 50.90 -25.97 7.44
C SER A 3 49.60 -25.41 6.91
N ALA A 4 49.12 -25.94 5.78
CA ALA A 4 47.80 -25.63 5.27
C ALA A 4 46.75 -26.16 6.27
N LYS A 5 46.10 -25.26 7.00
CA LYS A 5 44.98 -25.60 7.87
C LYS A 5 43.87 -26.17 7.00
N VAL A 6 43.71 -27.50 7.04
CA VAL A 6 42.58 -28.20 6.43
C VAL A 6 41.31 -27.72 7.11
N PHE A 7 40.56 -26.86 6.40
CA PHE A 7 39.32 -26.28 6.88
C PHE A 7 38.28 -27.41 6.99
N LYS A 8 37.88 -27.75 8.22
CA LYS A 8 36.98 -28.89 8.46
C LYS A 8 35.61 -28.61 7.81
N PRO A 9 35.06 -29.52 6.99
CA PRO A 9 33.82 -29.29 6.23
C PRO A 9 32.61 -28.97 7.11
N LYS A 10 32.60 -29.44 8.37
CA LYS A 10 31.56 -29.12 9.37
C LYS A 10 31.45 -27.62 9.68
N SER A 11 32.56 -26.90 9.63
CA SER A 11 32.58 -25.45 9.92
C SER A 11 31.99 -24.62 8.78
N ILE A 12 32.12 -25.10 7.54
CA ILE A 12 31.54 -24.46 6.34
C ILE A 12 30.02 -24.68 6.31
N VAL A 13 29.56 -25.89 6.64
CA VAL A 13 28.12 -26.22 6.71
C VAL A 13 27.40 -25.39 7.78
N MET A 14 28.00 -25.24 8.97
CA MET A 14 27.43 -24.37 10.01
C MET A 14 27.31 -22.92 9.55
N LEU A 15 28.38 -22.38 8.94
CA LEU A 15 28.37 -21.00 8.45
C LEU A 15 27.30 -20.79 7.36
N ALA A 16 27.19 -21.72 6.42
CA ALA A 16 26.16 -21.67 5.37
C ALA A 16 24.74 -21.73 5.96
N SER A 17 24.51 -22.59 6.96
CA SER A 17 23.21 -22.67 7.63
C SER A 17 22.85 -21.39 8.40
N LEU A 18 23.84 -20.73 9.01
CA LEU A 18 23.63 -19.47 9.74
C LEU A 18 23.30 -18.33 8.77
N ILE A 19 24.00 -18.25 7.65
CA ILE A 19 23.73 -17.27 6.58
C ILE A 19 22.31 -17.50 6.02
N PHE A 20 21.94 -18.75 5.76
CA PHE A 20 20.61 -19.09 5.26
C PHE A 20 19.50 -18.72 6.26
N LEU A 21 19.73 -18.96 7.56
CA LEU A 21 18.80 -18.58 8.61
C LEU A 21 18.62 -17.05 8.69
N VAL A 22 19.72 -16.29 8.64
CA VAL A 22 19.67 -14.82 8.60
C VAL A 22 18.96 -14.31 7.35
N PHE A 23 19.18 -14.95 6.20
CA PHE A 23 18.48 -14.59 4.97
C PHE A 23 16.98 -14.82 5.09
N ILE A 24 16.55 -15.97 5.64
CA ILE A 24 15.12 -16.26 5.88
C ILE A 24 14.51 -15.26 6.84
N THR A 25 15.16 -14.96 7.98
CA THR A 25 14.60 -14.01 8.96
C THR A 25 14.50 -12.60 8.39
N THR A 26 15.48 -12.17 7.60
CA THR A 26 15.45 -10.88 6.91
C THR A 26 14.32 -10.84 5.88
N LEU A 27 14.12 -11.92 5.11
CA LEU A 27 13.04 -12.03 4.13
C LEU A 27 11.66 -11.95 4.82
N ILE A 28 11.46 -12.69 5.91
CA ILE A 28 10.21 -12.68 6.70
C ILE A 28 9.96 -11.28 7.27
N TYR A 29 10.99 -10.62 7.81
CA TYR A 29 10.88 -9.28 8.37
C TYR A 29 10.46 -8.24 7.31
N GLN A 30 11.07 -8.29 6.13
CA GLN A 30 10.71 -7.39 5.02
C GLN A 30 9.27 -7.64 4.53
N LEU A 31 8.84 -8.91 4.47
CA LEU A 31 7.48 -9.28 4.07
C LEU A 31 6.41 -8.76 5.05
N GLY A 32 6.70 -8.74 6.35
CA GLY A 32 5.78 -8.24 7.38
C GLY A 32 5.62 -6.72 7.37
N LYS A 33 6.71 -5.97 7.18
CA LYS A 33 6.73 -4.50 7.26
C LYS A 33 5.80 -3.80 6.25
N GLU A 34 5.55 -4.41 5.09
CA GLU A 34 4.67 -3.85 4.07
C GLU A 34 3.17 -3.99 4.38
N ASP A 35 2.77 -4.96 5.21
CA ASP A 35 1.37 -5.09 5.67
C ASP A 35 1.04 -4.03 6.75
N ASP A 36 2.05 -3.56 7.48
CA ASP A 36 1.89 -2.59 8.58
C ASP A 36 1.30 -1.25 8.11
N LEU A 37 1.60 -0.79 6.90
CA LEU A 37 1.18 0.53 6.41
C LEU A 37 -0.34 0.67 6.25
N ALA A 38 -1.03 -0.39 5.81
CA ALA A 38 -2.48 -0.34 5.70
C ALA A 38 -3.14 -0.35 7.07
N LEU A 39 -2.63 -1.20 7.98
CA LEU A 39 -3.09 -1.27 9.35
C LEU A 39 -2.93 0.09 10.05
N GLU A 40 -1.76 0.72 9.91
CA GLU A 40 -1.46 2.06 10.44
C GLU A 40 -2.46 3.09 9.89
N THR A 41 -2.67 3.13 8.57
CA THR A 41 -3.62 4.07 7.96
C THR A 41 -5.03 3.93 8.55
N PHE A 42 -5.54 2.70 8.67
CA PHE A 42 -6.88 2.43 9.19
C PHE A 42 -7.02 2.62 10.72
N GLN A 43 -5.92 2.85 11.45
CA GLN A 43 -5.97 3.29 12.84
C GLN A 43 -6.22 4.80 12.98
N TYR A 44 -5.90 5.58 11.94
CA TYR A 44 -5.99 7.05 11.96
C TYR A 44 -7.14 7.61 11.13
N ILE A 45 -7.89 6.77 10.43
CA ILE A 45 -9.06 7.17 9.65
C ILE A 45 -10.31 6.43 10.14
N ASP A 46 -11.45 7.10 10.00
CA ASP A 46 -12.79 6.67 10.39
C ASP A 46 -13.84 7.14 9.37
N GLU A 47 -15.11 6.85 9.62
CA GLU A 47 -16.23 7.27 8.77
C GLU A 47 -16.38 8.81 8.64
N ASN A 48 -15.82 9.59 9.58
CA ASN A 48 -15.91 11.04 9.59
C ASN A 48 -14.74 11.72 8.86
N THR A 49 -13.74 10.94 8.46
CA THR A 49 -12.53 11.43 7.80
C THR A 49 -12.89 12.09 6.46
N GLU A 50 -12.41 13.33 6.28
CA GLU A 50 -12.61 14.09 5.05
C GLU A 50 -11.76 13.55 3.91
N TYR A 51 -12.23 13.73 2.68
CA TYR A 51 -11.50 13.31 1.49
C TYR A 51 -11.63 14.30 0.33
N SER A 52 -10.71 14.16 -0.62
CA SER A 52 -10.80 14.70 -1.98
C SER A 52 -10.65 13.57 -3.00
N LEU A 53 -11.65 13.34 -3.84
CA LEU A 53 -11.69 12.26 -4.83
C LEU A 53 -11.46 12.82 -6.24
N GLU A 54 -10.39 12.36 -6.87
CA GLU A 54 -10.03 12.64 -8.26
C GLU A 54 -10.52 11.47 -9.14
N LEU A 55 -11.50 11.74 -10.00
CA LEU A 55 -12.09 10.82 -10.98
C LEU A 55 -11.93 11.39 -12.39
N GLY A 56 -10.80 11.08 -13.05
CA GLY A 56 -10.45 11.73 -14.31
C GLY A 56 -10.23 13.22 -14.11
N GLU A 57 -11.07 14.05 -14.72
CA GLU A 57 -11.05 15.52 -14.58
C GLU A 57 -11.99 16.02 -13.47
N SER A 58 -12.83 15.15 -12.89
CA SER A 58 -13.73 15.52 -11.81
C SER A 58 -13.01 15.48 -10.46
N LEU A 59 -13.26 16.51 -9.64
CA LEU A 59 -12.85 16.58 -8.24
C LEU A 59 -14.10 16.65 -7.35
N GLN A 60 -14.17 15.79 -6.33
CA GLN A 60 -15.26 15.77 -5.36
C GLN A 60 -14.71 15.79 -3.94
N HIS A 61 -15.44 16.37 -3.01
CA HIS A 61 -15.06 16.43 -1.60
C HIS A 61 -16.18 15.85 -0.73
N GLY A 62 -15.82 15.31 0.42
CA GLY A 62 -16.78 14.66 1.29
C GLY A 62 -16.15 13.98 2.49
N LYS A 63 -16.91 13.06 3.09
CA LYS A 63 -16.48 12.18 4.18
C LYS A 63 -16.57 10.72 3.78
N LEU A 64 -15.70 9.88 4.35
CA LEU A 64 -15.64 8.47 3.97
C LEU A 64 -16.96 7.72 4.20
N GLY A 65 -17.70 8.02 5.25
CA GLY A 65 -19.01 7.42 5.51
C GLY A 65 -18.99 5.89 5.45
N ASP A 66 -19.99 5.30 4.80
CA ASP A 66 -20.12 3.85 4.66
C ASP A 66 -18.99 3.22 3.84
N PHE A 67 -18.35 4.00 2.96
CA PHE A 67 -17.20 3.54 2.20
C PHE A 67 -16.05 3.11 3.12
N TYR A 68 -15.85 3.78 4.27
CA TYR A 68 -14.85 3.39 5.27
C TYR A 68 -15.04 1.95 5.74
N HIS A 69 -16.28 1.61 6.14
CA HIS A 69 -16.61 0.28 6.62
C HIS A 69 -16.39 -0.79 5.54
N CYS A 70 -16.70 -0.46 4.29
CA CYS A 70 -16.43 -1.35 3.17
C CYS A 70 -14.91 -1.54 2.95
N ILE A 71 -14.15 -0.45 2.80
CA ILE A 71 -12.76 -0.53 2.39
C ILE A 71 -11.83 -1.11 3.46
N LYS A 72 -12.19 -0.98 4.75
CA LYS A 72 -11.48 -1.61 5.86
C LYS A 72 -11.53 -3.14 5.83
N ASN A 73 -12.50 -3.74 5.13
CA ASN A 73 -12.63 -5.19 4.95
C ASN A 73 -11.81 -5.73 3.76
N TYR A 74 -10.67 -5.09 3.48
CA TYR A 74 -9.78 -5.46 2.39
C TYR A 74 -9.12 -6.83 2.60
N ARG A 75 -8.66 -7.42 1.50
CA ARG A 75 -7.97 -8.72 1.52
C ARG A 75 -6.68 -8.65 0.71
N PRO A 76 -5.69 -9.50 0.99
CA PRO A 76 -4.53 -9.64 0.11
C PRO A 76 -4.98 -9.99 -1.31
N VAL A 77 -4.33 -9.40 -2.32
CA VAL A 77 -4.62 -9.73 -3.73
C VAL A 77 -4.22 -11.20 -3.96
N ARG A 78 -5.22 -12.07 -4.02
CA ARG A 78 -5.14 -13.41 -4.60
C ARG A 78 -6.04 -13.38 -5.82
N GLU A 79 -5.54 -13.84 -6.97
CA GLU A 79 -6.22 -13.85 -8.29
C GLU A 79 -7.67 -13.36 -8.25
N ILE A 80 -7.87 -12.05 -8.41
CA ILE A 80 -9.21 -11.47 -8.47
C ILE A 80 -9.62 -11.55 -9.93
N ARG A 81 -10.69 -12.30 -10.20
CA ARG A 81 -11.39 -12.18 -11.48
C ARG A 81 -12.19 -10.88 -11.45
N THR A 82 -11.78 -9.93 -12.27
CA THR A 82 -12.55 -8.73 -12.57
C THR A 82 -13.86 -9.11 -13.24
N LYS A 83 -14.95 -8.42 -12.90
CA LYS A 83 -16.20 -8.49 -13.67
C LYS A 83 -15.99 -7.83 -15.03
N ASP A 84 -16.85 -8.11 -16.01
CA ASP A 84 -16.89 -7.31 -17.23
C ASP A 84 -17.45 -5.92 -16.92
N GLY A 85 -16.86 -4.88 -17.52
CA GLY A 85 -17.30 -3.49 -17.35
C GLY A 85 -16.24 -2.50 -17.81
N LYS A 86 -16.43 -1.21 -17.53
CA LYS A 86 -15.48 -0.18 -17.94
C LYS A 86 -14.40 0.03 -16.89
N ASP A 87 -13.15 -0.27 -17.26
CA ASP A 87 -12.00 0.02 -16.42
C ASP A 87 -11.87 1.52 -16.11
N GLY A 88 -11.61 1.82 -14.86
CA GLY A 88 -11.41 3.16 -14.35
C GLY A 88 -10.28 3.24 -13.33
N ARG A 89 -9.87 4.47 -13.03
CA ARG A 89 -8.89 4.79 -12.00
C ARG A 89 -9.38 5.99 -11.22
N ALA A 90 -9.21 5.94 -9.91
CA ALA A 90 -9.53 7.05 -9.04
C ALA A 90 -8.41 7.25 -8.03
N LYS A 91 -8.27 8.47 -7.52
CA LYS A 91 -7.35 8.78 -6.42
C LYS A 91 -8.14 9.49 -5.33
N LEU A 92 -8.15 8.91 -4.14
CA LEU A 92 -8.84 9.44 -2.98
C LEU A 92 -7.79 9.94 -1.99
N VAL A 93 -7.69 11.26 -1.85
CA VAL A 93 -6.74 11.95 -0.97
C VAL A 93 -7.41 12.13 0.39
N ILE A 94 -6.78 11.64 1.44
CA ILE A 94 -7.26 11.78 2.83
C ILE A 94 -6.56 12.95 3.53
N SER A 95 -5.29 13.16 3.20
CA SER A 95 -4.49 14.26 3.73
C SER A 95 -3.40 14.63 2.73
N ASP A 96 -2.69 15.73 3.00
CA ASP A 96 -1.52 16.15 2.21
C ASP A 96 -0.46 15.06 2.06
N PHE A 97 -0.44 14.10 2.98
CA PHE A 97 0.56 13.04 3.05
C PHE A 97 0.05 11.65 2.69
N THR A 98 -1.27 11.43 2.61
CA THR A 98 -1.85 10.09 2.44
C THR A 98 -2.95 10.07 1.38
N PHE A 99 -2.83 9.13 0.44
CA PHE A 99 -3.86 8.90 -0.56
C PHE A 99 -4.05 7.41 -0.82
N PHE A 100 -5.24 7.07 -1.29
CA PHE A 100 -5.58 5.78 -1.85
C PHE A 100 -5.61 5.91 -3.37
N LYS A 101 -5.05 4.92 -4.08
CA LYS A 101 -5.22 4.82 -5.53
C LYS A 101 -6.04 3.59 -5.86
N PHE A 102 -7.14 3.81 -6.56
CA PHE A 102 -8.14 2.81 -6.88
C PHE A 102 -8.02 2.38 -8.34
N LEU A 103 -8.21 1.09 -8.55
CA LEU A 103 -8.64 0.53 -9.83
C LEU A 103 -10.11 0.18 -9.70
N THR A 104 -10.90 0.63 -10.66
CA THR A 104 -12.35 0.49 -10.63
C THR A 104 -12.86 -0.20 -11.89
N ILE A 105 -14.01 -0.84 -11.76
CA ILE A 105 -14.84 -1.24 -12.90
C ILE A 105 -16.19 -0.59 -12.70
N ASP A 106 -16.56 0.25 -13.66
CA ASP A 106 -17.66 1.19 -13.53
C ASP A 106 -17.48 2.05 -12.27
N ASN A 107 -18.25 1.78 -11.20
CA ASN A 107 -18.17 2.49 -9.92
C ASN A 107 -17.64 1.63 -8.76
N GLU A 108 -17.27 0.37 -9.01
CA GLU A 108 -16.80 -0.57 -7.98
C GLU A 108 -15.26 -0.57 -7.94
N VAL A 109 -14.69 -0.22 -6.80
CA VAL A 109 -13.27 -0.40 -6.50
C VAL A 109 -13.02 -1.89 -6.29
N TYR A 110 -12.24 -2.50 -7.19
CA TYR A 110 -11.85 -3.91 -7.07
C TYR A 110 -10.44 -4.09 -6.48
N ARG A 111 -9.61 -3.05 -6.58
CA ARG A 111 -8.23 -3.06 -6.09
C ARG A 111 -7.75 -1.68 -5.69
N PHE A 112 -6.96 -1.61 -4.62
CA PHE A 112 -6.32 -0.36 -4.22
C PHE A 112 -4.92 -0.56 -3.65
N TYR A 113 -4.18 0.54 -3.54
CA TYR A 113 -3.01 0.65 -2.66
C TYR A 113 -3.02 2.03 -1.97
N ILE A 114 -2.34 2.13 -0.84
CA ILE A 114 -2.16 3.38 -0.09
C ILE A 114 -0.78 3.95 -0.42
N GLY A 115 -0.73 5.21 -0.80
CA GLY A 115 0.49 5.95 -1.07
C GLY A 115 0.73 7.04 -0.03
N PHE A 116 1.98 7.19 0.35
CA PHE A 116 2.44 8.23 1.25
C PHE A 116 3.32 9.21 0.49
N VAL A 117 3.10 10.49 0.75
CA VAL A 117 3.86 11.59 0.15
C VAL A 117 4.78 12.14 1.22
N GLU A 118 6.05 12.36 0.86
CA GLU A 118 6.95 13.17 1.66
C GLU A 118 7.21 14.49 0.95
N ASP A 119 7.30 15.54 1.76
CA ASP A 119 7.70 16.86 1.31
C ASP A 119 9.16 16.80 0.85
N GLY A 120 9.39 17.17 -0.40
CA GLY A 120 10.71 17.31 -0.97
C GLY A 120 10.89 18.69 -1.58
N LEU A 121 12.15 19.02 -1.87
CA LEU A 121 12.50 20.13 -2.72
C LEU A 121 13.03 19.57 -4.05
N ASP A 122 12.65 20.20 -5.16
CA ASP A 122 13.26 19.91 -6.46
C ASP A 122 14.61 20.62 -6.59
N SER A 123 15.27 20.47 -7.76
CA SER A 123 16.55 21.11 -8.05
C SER A 123 16.49 22.65 -8.03
N GLU A 124 15.30 23.24 -8.03
CA GLU A 124 15.05 24.68 -7.99
C GLU A 124 14.54 25.15 -6.61
N ASN A 125 14.63 24.29 -5.58
CA ASN A 125 14.10 24.53 -4.24
C ASN A 125 12.59 24.79 -4.19
N LYS A 126 11.82 24.26 -5.14
CA LYS A 126 10.36 24.30 -5.10
C LYS A 126 9.85 23.08 -4.37
N LYS A 127 8.80 23.28 -3.55
CA LYS A 127 8.12 22.19 -2.85
C LYS A 127 7.54 21.23 -3.89
N VAL A 128 8.00 19.99 -3.85
CA VAL A 128 7.50 18.89 -4.68
C VAL A 128 7.04 17.76 -3.80
N PHE A 129 5.86 17.24 -4.13
CA PHE A 129 5.27 16.10 -3.49
C PHE A 129 5.74 14.83 -4.20
N ARG A 130 6.59 14.04 -3.54
CA ARG A 130 7.07 12.76 -4.09
C ARG A 130 6.47 11.62 -3.29
N THR A 131 5.95 10.61 -3.99
CA THR A 131 5.51 9.38 -3.32
C THR A 131 6.74 8.69 -2.73
N SER A 132 6.86 8.70 -1.40
CA SER A 132 8.00 8.11 -0.70
C SER A 132 7.81 6.62 -0.44
N ARG A 133 6.57 6.23 -0.07
CA ARG A 133 6.22 4.87 0.32
C ARG A 133 4.86 4.47 -0.24
N LYS A 134 4.66 3.17 -0.45
CA LYS A 134 3.40 2.57 -0.87
C LYS A 134 3.15 1.29 -0.09
N SER A 135 1.90 1.03 0.27
CA SER A 135 1.49 -0.28 0.75
C SER A 135 1.52 -1.31 -0.38
N LYS A 136 1.36 -2.60 -0.03
CA LYS A 136 0.91 -3.61 -0.99
C LYS A 136 -0.42 -3.22 -1.61
N SER A 137 -0.75 -3.88 -2.72
CA SER A 137 -2.11 -3.81 -3.25
C SER A 137 -3.04 -4.73 -2.47
N TYR A 138 -4.29 -4.30 -2.33
CA TYR A 138 -5.35 -5.05 -1.70
C TYR A 138 -6.56 -5.20 -2.62
N ALA A 139 -7.26 -6.31 -2.45
CA ALA A 139 -8.53 -6.64 -3.04
C ALA A 139 -9.66 -6.05 -2.19
N VAL A 140 -10.68 -5.49 -2.83
CA VAL A 140 -11.90 -5.05 -2.17
C VAL A 140 -13.04 -5.04 -3.19
N ASN A 141 -14.30 -4.98 -2.79
CA ASN A 141 -15.43 -4.79 -3.70
C ASN A 141 -16.31 -3.67 -3.14
N CYS A 142 -15.84 -2.42 -3.24
CA CYS A 142 -16.53 -1.26 -2.66
C CYS A 142 -17.07 -0.34 -3.74
N ASP A 143 -18.34 -0.01 -3.67
CA ASP A 143 -18.95 0.96 -4.56
C ASP A 143 -18.57 2.38 -4.10
N LEU A 144 -18.07 3.21 -5.03
CA LEU A 144 -17.72 4.60 -4.75
C LEU A 144 -18.93 5.47 -4.37
N SER A 145 -20.15 5.04 -4.68
CA SER A 145 -21.39 5.73 -4.26
C SER A 145 -21.63 5.67 -2.75
N LEU A 146 -20.90 4.84 -2.01
CA LEU A 146 -20.92 4.81 -0.56
C LEU A 146 -20.18 6.00 0.09
N LEU A 147 -19.50 6.83 -0.71
CA LEU A 147 -18.87 8.06 -0.24
C LEU A 147 -19.92 9.14 0.00
N SER A 148 -19.85 9.77 1.17
CA SER A 148 -20.75 10.86 1.54
C SER A 148 -20.22 12.17 0.99
N ILE A 149 -20.87 12.70 -0.06
CA ILE A 149 -20.52 14.00 -0.63
C ILE A 149 -20.98 15.09 0.34
N SER A 150 -20.08 16.00 0.71
CA SER A 150 -20.45 17.21 1.44
C SER A 150 -20.77 18.32 0.44
N GLU A 151 -21.99 18.86 0.50
CA GLU A 151 -22.40 20.07 -0.23
C GLU A 151 -21.67 21.32 0.25
#